data_AF-A0A382QIN7-F1
#
_entry.id   AF-A0A382QIN7-F1
#
_cell.length_a   1.000
_cell.length_b   1.000
_cell.length_c   1.000
_cell.angle_alpha   90.00
_cell.angle_beta   90.00
_cell.angle_gamma   90.00
#
_symmetry.space_group_name_H-M   'P 1'
#
loop_
_entity.id
_entity.type
_entity.pdbx_description
1 polymer ?
#
loop_
_entity_poly.entity_id
_entity_poly.type
_entity_poly.pdbx_seq_one_letter_code
_entity_poly.pdbx_strand_id
1 'polypeptide(L)'
;PVAALKTLEVMNKTRSWDLITKIGFEIGNRWQSLGEKYGLSIKISGLPSMVGFNIKSNDWLKYKTFITQEMLKEGILATNVIYVCTEHNKFIVDYYFQVLEPLFKIIADCEAGLSIDSLLEGPVCHSGFQRLN
;
A
#
# COMPACT_ATOMS: atom_id res chain seq x y z
N PRO A 1 8.92 9.12 30.31
CA PRO A 1 7.63 9.86 30.37
C PRO A 1 7.58 11.20 29.62
N VAL A 2 8.71 11.92 29.42
CA VAL A 2 8.73 13.24 28.75
C VAL A 2 8.28 13.18 27.27
N ALA A 3 8.75 12.19 26.51
CA ALA A 3 8.39 12.04 25.10
C ALA A 3 6.88 11.79 24.91
N ALA A 4 6.26 10.93 25.73
CA ALA A 4 4.83 10.63 25.63
C ALA A 4 3.94 11.86 25.89
N LEU A 5 4.26 12.65 26.92
CA LEU A 5 3.54 13.89 27.22
C LEU A 5 3.67 14.89 26.07
N LYS A 6 4.88 15.05 25.52
CA LYS A 6 5.09 15.95 24.38
C LYS A 6 4.36 15.47 23.12
N THR A 7 4.33 14.16 22.87
CA THR A 7 3.55 13.57 21.77
C THR A 7 2.07 13.93 21.90
N LEU A 8 1.45 13.75 23.07
CA LEU A 8 0.04 14.11 23.27
C LEU A 8 -0.23 15.61 23.07
N GLU A 9 0.65 16.47 23.57
CA GLU A 9 0.56 17.92 23.38
C GLU A 9 0.59 18.30 21.88
N VAL A 10 1.57 17.76 21.14
CA VAL A 10 1.73 18.04 19.71
C VAL A 10 0.59 17.44 18.89
N MET A 11 0.16 16.22 19.19
CA MET A 11 -0.99 15.57 18.54
C MET A 11 -2.25 16.42 18.69
N ASN A 12 -2.52 16.94 19.90
CA ASN A 12 -3.67 17.81 20.14
C ASN A 12 -3.56 19.14 19.39
N LYS A 13 -2.39 19.80 19.46
CA LYS A 13 -2.14 21.08 18.76
C LYS A 13 -2.30 20.97 17.24
N THR A 14 -1.81 19.89 16.65
CA THR A 14 -1.80 19.67 15.20
C THR A 14 -3.06 18.98 14.70
N ARG A 15 -3.89 18.43 15.60
CA ARG A 15 -5.02 17.55 15.27
C ARG A 15 -4.59 16.43 14.33
N SER A 16 -3.49 15.76 14.70
CA SER A 16 -2.83 14.78 13.83
C SER A 16 -3.76 13.68 13.31
N TRP A 17 -4.78 13.29 14.10
CA TRP A 17 -5.77 12.30 13.70
C TRP A 17 -6.61 12.72 12.49
N ASP A 18 -6.97 14.00 12.37
CA ASP A 18 -7.75 14.51 11.23
C ASP A 18 -6.90 14.48 9.95
N LEU A 19 -5.63 14.90 10.06
CA LEU A 19 -4.67 14.87 8.96
C LEU A 19 -4.41 13.44 8.48
N ILE A 20 -4.07 12.53 9.40
CA ILE A 20 -3.81 11.12 9.12
C ILE A 20 -5.03 10.47 8.46
N THR A 21 -6.23 10.76 8.97
CA THR A 21 -7.49 10.22 8.44
C THR A 21 -7.72 10.69 7.00
N LYS A 22 -7.52 11.98 6.73
CA LYS A 22 -7.69 12.55 5.39
C LYS A 22 -6.72 11.92 4.38
N ILE A 23 -5.44 11.81 4.73
CA ILE A 23 -4.42 11.19 3.87
C ILE A 23 -4.76 9.71 3.61
N GLY A 24 -5.19 8.98 4.64
CA GLY A 24 -5.63 7.59 4.50
C GLY A 24 -6.76 7.39 3.50
N PHE A 25 -7.80 8.24 3.56
CA PHE A 25 -8.88 8.21 2.58
C PHE A 25 -8.41 8.55 1.17
N GLU A 26 -7.52 9.56 1.03
CA GLU A 26 -6.95 9.92 -0.27
C GLU A 26 -6.20 8.74 -0.91
N ILE A 27 -5.32 8.09 -0.14
CA ILE A 27 -4.56 6.91 -0.59
C ILE A 27 -5.53 5.79 -1.01
N GLY A 28 -6.52 5.47 -0.16
CA GLY A 28 -7.51 4.44 -0.46
C GLY A 28 -8.30 4.71 -1.74
N ASN A 29 -8.73 5.95 -1.96
CA ASN A 29 -9.44 6.36 -3.17
C ASN A 29 -8.55 6.26 -4.41
N ARG A 30 -7.27 6.65 -4.32
CA ARG A 30 -6.34 6.54 -5.45
C ARG A 30 -6.07 5.09 -5.83
N TRP A 31 -5.95 4.16 -4.87
CA TRP A 31 -5.88 2.73 -5.19
C TRP A 31 -7.14 2.22 -5.87
N GLN A 32 -8.32 2.66 -5.42
CA GLN A 32 -9.59 2.29 -6.04
C GLN A 32 -9.66 2.78 -7.50
N SER A 33 -9.32 4.05 -7.76
CA SER A 33 -9.27 4.61 -9.12
C SER A 33 -8.22 3.92 -10.01
N LEU A 34 -7.07 3.52 -9.43
CA LEU A 34 -6.05 2.78 -10.16
C LEU A 34 -6.54 1.38 -10.56
N GLY A 35 -7.25 0.71 -9.65
CA GLY A 35 -7.93 -0.55 -9.92
C GLY A 35 -8.91 -0.43 -11.08
N GLU A 36 -9.80 0.57 -11.02
CA GLU A 36 -10.78 0.85 -12.07
C GLU A 36 -10.12 1.15 -13.42
N LYS A 37 -9.05 1.95 -13.42
CA LYS A 37 -8.27 2.30 -14.62
C LYS A 37 -7.72 1.08 -15.36
N TYR A 38 -7.27 0.07 -14.62
CA TYR A 38 -6.64 -1.14 -15.19
C TYR A 38 -7.54 -2.37 -15.16
N GLY A 39 -8.82 -2.22 -14.81
CA GLY A 39 -9.77 -3.35 -14.75
C GLY A 39 -9.48 -4.34 -13.62
N LEU A 40 -8.74 -3.95 -12.59
CA LEU A 40 -8.40 -4.78 -11.43
C LEU A 40 -9.42 -4.57 -10.31
N SER A 41 -10.05 -5.64 -9.83
CA SER A 41 -10.98 -5.57 -8.70
C SER A 41 -10.24 -5.35 -7.37
N ILE A 42 -10.12 -4.09 -6.95
CA ILE A 42 -9.50 -3.71 -5.68
C ILE A 42 -10.52 -3.76 -4.52
N LYS A 43 -10.07 -4.21 -3.35
CA LYS A 43 -10.78 -4.06 -2.07
C LYS A 43 -9.92 -3.26 -1.09
N ILE A 44 -10.41 -2.08 -0.70
CA ILE A 44 -9.83 -1.29 0.39
C ILE A 44 -10.26 -1.88 1.74
N SER A 45 -9.36 -1.86 2.71
CA SER A 45 -9.53 -2.44 4.04
C SER A 45 -8.73 -1.67 5.10
N GLY A 46 -9.05 -1.91 6.37
CA GLY A 46 -8.38 -1.28 7.50
C GLY A 46 -9.00 0.06 7.90
N LEU A 47 -8.33 0.76 8.81
CA LEU A 47 -8.67 2.13 9.22
C LEU A 47 -7.91 3.12 8.34
N PRO A 48 -8.37 4.37 8.16
CA PRO A 48 -7.61 5.36 7.40
C PRO A 48 -6.16 5.56 7.88
N SER A 49 -5.90 5.41 9.18
CA SER A 49 -4.54 5.47 9.75
C SER A 49 -3.66 4.26 9.42
N MET A 50 -4.26 3.14 9.00
CA MET A 50 -3.61 1.89 8.62
C MET A 50 -4.39 1.28 7.45
N VAL A 51 -4.37 1.99 6.33
CA VAL A 51 -5.18 1.66 5.15
C VAL A 51 -4.44 0.65 4.30
N GLY A 52 -5.16 -0.33 3.78
CA GLY A 52 -4.59 -1.33 2.89
C GLY A 52 -5.52 -1.73 1.76
N PHE A 53 -4.95 -2.34 0.73
CA PHE A 53 -5.69 -2.83 -0.42
C PHE A 53 -5.40 -4.32 -0.66
N ASN A 54 -6.30 -4.97 -1.40
CA ASN A 54 -6.07 -6.29 -1.97
C ASN A 54 -6.64 -6.33 -3.39
N ILE A 55 -5.94 -6.98 -4.32
CA ILE A 55 -6.49 -7.31 -5.63
C ILE A 55 -7.22 -8.64 -5.49
N LYS A 56 -8.49 -8.71 -5.91
CA LYS A 56 -9.23 -9.98 -5.96
C LYS A 56 -8.73 -10.81 -7.13
N SER A 57 -7.73 -11.66 -6.87
CA SER A 57 -7.17 -12.62 -7.83
C SER A 57 -6.65 -13.85 -7.08
N ASN A 58 -6.59 -14.98 -7.76
CA ASN A 58 -5.95 -16.20 -7.23
C ASN A 58 -4.44 -16.00 -7.04
N ASP A 59 -3.82 -15.12 -7.83
CA ASP A 59 -2.38 -14.80 -7.78
C ASP A 59 -2.07 -13.61 -6.85
N TRP A 60 -3.00 -13.21 -5.97
CA TRP A 60 -2.83 -12.04 -5.10
C TRP A 60 -1.51 -12.04 -4.31
N LEU A 61 -1.09 -13.17 -3.74
CA LEU A 61 0.17 -13.24 -3.00
C LEU A 61 1.39 -13.01 -3.90
N LYS A 62 1.32 -13.43 -5.17
CA LYS A 62 2.38 -13.17 -6.16
C LYS A 62 2.40 -11.69 -6.51
N TYR A 63 1.25 -11.06 -6.76
CA TYR A 63 1.19 -9.62 -7.01
C TYR A 63 1.67 -8.80 -5.82
N LYS A 64 1.32 -9.19 -4.60
CA LYS A 64 1.83 -8.56 -3.38
C LYS A 64 3.36 -8.67 -3.30
N THR A 65 3.92 -9.83 -3.66
CA THR A 65 5.36 -10.06 -3.69
C THR A 65 6.03 -9.18 -4.74
N PHE A 66 5.50 -9.19 -5.96
CA PHE A 66 5.96 -8.37 -7.08
C PHE A 66 5.93 -6.88 -6.77
N ILE A 67 4.82 -6.36 -6.24
CA ILE A 67 4.72 -4.95 -5.82
C ILE A 67 5.81 -4.62 -4.80
N THR A 68 5.98 -5.46 -3.77
CA THR A 68 7.00 -5.22 -2.75
C THR A 68 8.41 -5.22 -3.35
N GLN A 69 8.71 -6.19 -4.22
CA GLN A 69 9.98 -6.31 -4.94
C GLN A 69 10.30 -5.04 -5.75
N GLU A 70 9.38 -4.61 -6.61
CA GLU A 70 9.62 -3.46 -7.49
C GLU A 70 9.68 -2.13 -6.72
N MET A 71 8.82 -1.96 -5.72
CA MET A 71 8.84 -0.75 -4.88
C MET A 71 10.16 -0.64 -4.10
N LEU A 72 10.74 -1.75 -3.65
CA LEU A 72 12.04 -1.77 -2.98
C LEU A 72 13.19 -1.34 -3.89
N LYS A 73 13.12 -1.65 -5.19
CA LYS A 73 14.12 -1.18 -6.18
C LYS A 73 14.13 0.34 -6.31
N GLU A 74 12.97 0.97 -6.11
CA GLU A 74 12.80 2.43 -6.09
C GLU A 74 13.03 3.06 -4.69
N GLY A 75 13.54 2.28 -3.74
CA GLY A 75 13.83 2.73 -2.38
C GLY A 75 12.59 2.88 -1.49
N ILE A 76 11.44 2.33 -1.89
CA ILE A 76 10.19 2.41 -1.15
C ILE A 76 9.91 1.06 -0.48
N LEU A 77 9.96 1.04 0.86
CA LEU A 77 9.46 -0.11 1.63
C LEU A 77 7.93 -0.11 1.63
N ALA A 78 7.34 -0.63 0.56
CA ALA A 78 5.90 -0.74 0.40
C ALA A 78 5.42 -2.19 0.52
N THR A 79 4.22 -2.35 1.06
CA THR A 79 3.44 -3.59 0.96
C THR A 79 2.05 -3.24 0.43
N ASN A 80 1.05 -4.06 0.74
CA ASN A 80 -0.34 -3.74 0.47
C ASN A 80 -1.03 -2.92 1.59
N VAL A 81 -0.28 -2.48 2.62
CA VAL A 81 -0.77 -1.68 3.75
C VAL A 81 0.18 -0.50 3.99
N ILE A 82 -0.39 0.68 4.27
CA ILE A 82 0.35 1.88 4.66
C ILE A 82 -0.08 2.31 6.06
N TYR A 83 0.91 2.52 6.92
CA TYR A 83 0.74 3.16 8.22
C TYR A 83 0.91 4.67 8.06
N VAL A 84 -0.20 5.38 8.00
CA VAL A 84 -0.22 6.80 7.67
C VAL A 84 0.23 7.62 8.87
N CYS A 85 1.15 8.55 8.64
CA CYS A 85 1.69 9.46 9.66
C CYS A 85 1.66 10.92 9.16
N THR A 86 1.97 11.86 10.06
CA THR A 86 1.93 13.30 9.77
C THR A 86 2.89 13.76 8.68
N GLU A 87 3.93 12.98 8.39
CA GLU A 87 4.94 13.32 7.39
C GLU A 87 4.57 12.86 5.97
N HIS A 88 3.49 12.09 5.80
CA HIS A 88 2.98 11.73 4.47
C HIS A 88 2.36 12.94 3.78
N ASN A 89 3.19 13.72 3.12
CA ASN A 89 2.76 14.86 2.33
C ASN A 89 2.47 14.48 0.87
N LYS A 90 1.88 15.41 0.12
CA LYS A 90 1.48 15.21 -1.28
C LYS A 90 2.63 14.72 -2.16
N PHE A 91 3.85 15.24 -1.99
CA PHE A 91 5.00 14.84 -2.81
C PHE A 91 5.36 13.36 -2.60
N ILE A 92 5.38 12.91 -1.35
CA ILE A 92 5.68 11.50 -1.01
C ILE A 92 4.58 10.58 -1.54
N VAL A 93 3.31 10.95 -1.34
CA VAL A 93 2.17 10.15 -1.81
C VAL A 93 2.14 10.11 -3.35
N ASP A 94 2.41 11.22 -4.03
CA ASP A 94 2.47 11.27 -5.48
C ASP A 94 3.61 10.42 -6.04
N TYR A 95 4.80 10.49 -5.45
CA TYR A 95 5.93 9.66 -5.85
C TYR A 95 5.62 8.17 -5.68
N TYR A 96 5.01 7.78 -4.55
CA TYR A 96 4.55 6.42 -4.32
C TYR A 96 3.63 5.91 -5.44
N PHE A 97 2.64 6.72 -5.84
CA PHE A 97 1.71 6.33 -6.90
C PHE A 97 2.32 6.39 -8.30
N GLN A 98 3.25 7.31 -8.56
CA GLN A 98 4.01 7.35 -9.82
C GLN A 98 4.78 6.05 -10.05
N VAL A 99 5.36 5.48 -8.99
CA VAL A 99 6.06 4.19 -9.04
C VAL A 99 5.07 3.02 -9.10
N LEU A 100 3.98 3.08 -8.34
CA LEU A 100 3.02 1.97 -8.24
C LEU A 100 2.19 1.76 -9.53
N GLU A 101 1.85 2.84 -10.23
CA GLU A 101 0.95 2.79 -11.38
C GLU A 101 1.43 1.87 -12.52
N PRO A 102 2.70 1.94 -12.98
CA PRO A 102 3.25 0.98 -13.94
C PRO A 102 3.12 -0.48 -13.49
N LEU A 103 3.21 -0.76 -12.19
CA LEU A 103 3.08 -2.11 -11.65
C LEU A 103 1.64 -2.62 -11.77
N PHE A 104 0.65 -1.76 -11.56
CA PHE A 104 -0.76 -2.12 -11.77
C PHE A 104 -1.05 -2.44 -13.24
N LYS A 105 -0.41 -1.72 -14.18
CA LYS A 105 -0.50 -2.05 -15.60
C LYS A 105 0.05 -3.46 -15.88
N ILE A 106 1.23 -3.78 -15.37
CA ILE A 106 1.84 -5.12 -15.54
C ILE A 106 0.96 -6.20 -14.92
N ILE A 107 0.38 -5.95 -13.73
CA ILE A 107 -0.53 -6.90 -13.10
C ILE A 107 -1.78 -7.13 -13.96
N ALA A 108 -2.31 -6.10 -14.60
CA ALA A 108 -3.42 -6.27 -15.55
C ALA A 108 -3.00 -7.10 -16.78
N ASP A 109 -1.78 -6.92 -17.29
CA ASP A 109 -1.24 -7.77 -18.36
C ASP A 109 -1.08 -9.24 -17.89
N CYS A 110 -0.76 -9.46 -16.61
CA CYS A 110 -0.74 -10.80 -16.00
C CYS A 110 -2.12 -11.45 -15.92
N GLU A 111 -3.15 -10.70 -15.51
CA GLU A 111 -4.54 -11.15 -15.56
C GLU A 111 -5.02 -11.45 -17.00
N ALA A 112 -4.37 -10.87 -18.01
CA ALA A 112 -4.61 -11.13 -19.42
C ALA A 112 -3.77 -12.30 -20.02
N GLY A 113 -2.91 -12.95 -19.23
CA GLY A 113 -2.16 -14.15 -19.61
C GLY A 113 -0.63 -14.04 -19.55
N LEU A 114 -0.07 -12.90 -19.17
CA LEU A 114 1.37 -12.82 -18.85
C LEU A 114 1.67 -13.60 -17.57
N SER A 115 2.73 -14.41 -17.57
CA SER A 115 3.08 -15.20 -16.39
C SER A 115 3.76 -14.33 -15.32
N ILE A 116 3.05 -14.10 -14.21
CA ILE A 116 3.63 -13.41 -13.04
C ILE A 116 4.84 -14.14 -12.46
N ASP A 117 4.89 -15.48 -12.54
CA ASP A 117 6.01 -16.28 -12.04
C ASP A 117 7.33 -15.97 -12.76
N SER A 118 7.28 -15.49 -14.00
CA SER A 118 8.46 -15.06 -14.76
C SER A 118 9.02 -13.69 -14.32
N LEU A 119 8.26 -12.93 -13.53
CA LEU A 119 8.62 -11.59 -13.06
C LEU A 119 9.10 -11.57 -11.61
N LEU A 120 8.90 -12.68 -10.86
CA LEU A 120 9.35 -12.79 -9.48
C LEU A 120 10.82 -13.18 -9.41
N GLU A 121 11.60 -12.41 -8.64
CA GLU A 121 13.03 -12.66 -8.41
C GLU A 121 13.28 -13.53 -7.16
N GLY A 122 12.23 -13.84 -6.41
CA GLY A 122 12.30 -14.60 -5.16
C GLY A 122 11.01 -15.37 -4.85
N PRO A 123 10.98 -16.07 -3.70
CA PRO A 123 9.81 -16.86 -3.31
C PRO A 123 8.60 -15.97 -3.00
N VAL A 124 7.41 -16.50 -3.26
CA VAL A 124 6.13 -15.84 -2.95
C VAL A 124 5.99 -15.63 -1.44
N CYS A 125 5.53 -14.45 -1.04
CA CYS A 125 5.30 -14.12 0.37
C CYS A 125 4.23 -15.02 1.02
N HIS A 126 4.39 -15.30 2.31
CA HIS A 126 3.41 -16.06 3.08
C HIS A 126 2.15 -15.23 3.37
N SER A 127 1.00 -15.90 3.45
CA SER A 127 -0.25 -15.29 3.89
C SER A 127 -0.25 -15.07 5.40
N GLY A 128 0.26 -13.93 5.83
CA GLY A 128 0.21 -13.49 7.24
C GLY A 128 1.18 -14.23 8.16
N PHE A 129 1.06 -13.93 9.46
CA PHE A 129 1.85 -14.55 10.52
C PHE A 129 0.93 -15.45 11.35
N GLN A 130 1.13 -16.76 11.27
CA GLN A 130 0.51 -17.71 12.19
C GLN A 130 1.53 -18.00 13.29
N ARG A 131 1.15 -17.74 14.54
CA ARG A 131 1.95 -18.22 15.67
C ARG A 131 1.96 -19.75 15.62
N LEU A 132 3.14 -20.36 15.65
CA LEU A 132 3.24 -21.78 15.98
C LEU A 132 2.73 -21.93 17.42
N ASN A 133 1.66 -22.72 17.59
CA ASN A 133 1.25 -23.25 18.89
C ASN A 133 1.94 -24.59 19.10
#